data_AF-A0A533SR39-F1
#
_entry.id   AF-A0A533SR39-F1
#
_cell.length_a   1.000
_cell.length_b   1.000
_cell.length_c   1.000
_cell.angle_alpha   90.00
_cell.angle_beta   90.00
_cell.angle_gamma   90.00
#
_symmetry.space_group_name_H-M   'P 1'
#
loop_
_entity.id
_entity.type
_entity.pdbx_description
1 polymer ?
#
loop_
_entity_poly.entity_id
_entity_poly.type
_entity_poly.pdbx_seq_one_letter_code
_entity_poly.pdbx_strand_id
1 'polypeptide(L)'
;MLEAIRNLPAYKALVDDLKNGADLPGLGLMRAARLPLAAALYQDLQQPIVLITDRPQHALTLLDELGFWSKDIPRLFFSEPTPLFYEQAAWGSNTRRDRLQALTALAVYHLPGTPKPDLPPMIITTVRALMTRTLPRRDFIKASRTIKVNQSLPPDTLTRSWVEIGYQPAEIVLEPGEFSRRGGILDIWPPAEPLPVRLEFFGDEIDLIRRFDPASQRTVTKLDQVLISPAREILPGRAEGLLPPGQ
;
A
#
# COMPACT_ATOMS: atom_id res chain seq x y z
N MET A 1 13.48 8.35 25.70
CA MET A 1 14.56 7.45 25.22
C MET A 1 15.03 7.81 23.81
N LEU A 2 14.13 8.01 22.84
CA LEU A 2 14.52 8.45 21.48
C LEU A 2 15.32 9.77 21.49
N GLU A 3 14.92 10.74 22.31
CA GLU A 3 15.69 11.99 22.51
C GLU A 3 17.13 11.76 22.97
N ALA A 4 17.39 10.73 23.78
CA ALA A 4 18.75 10.42 24.22
C ALA A 4 19.59 9.92 23.04
N ILE A 5 19.02 9.12 22.15
CA ILE A 5 19.66 8.66 20.90
C ILE A 5 19.91 9.85 19.97
N ARG A 6 18.89 10.70 19.78
CA ARG A 6 18.95 11.88 18.88
C ARG A 6 20.01 12.90 19.31
N ASN A 7 20.36 12.92 20.60
CA ASN A 7 21.39 13.80 21.13
C ASN A 7 22.83 13.27 20.97
N LEU A 8 23.03 12.00 20.60
CA LEU A 8 24.36 11.44 20.40
C LEU A 8 25.05 12.10 19.18
N PRO A 9 26.32 12.54 19.30
CA PRO A 9 27.05 13.11 18.17
C PRO A 9 27.12 12.16 16.96
N ALA A 10 27.32 10.87 17.20
CA ALA A 10 27.34 9.85 16.16
C ALA A 10 25.99 9.70 15.42
N TYR A 11 24.88 9.90 16.11
CA TYR A 11 23.56 9.89 15.50
C TYR A 11 23.34 11.11 14.61
N LYS A 12 23.75 12.30 15.07
CA LYS A 12 23.63 13.54 14.27
C LYS A 12 24.45 13.44 12.98
N ALA A 13 25.69 12.95 13.08
CA ALA A 13 26.53 12.67 11.92
C ALA A 13 25.87 11.66 10.96
N LEU A 14 25.30 10.58 11.49
CA LEU A 14 24.56 9.59 10.70
C LEU A 14 23.38 10.22 9.92
N VAL A 15 22.60 11.10 10.56
CA VAL A 15 21.49 11.78 9.90
C VAL A 15 21.97 12.71 8.80
N ASP A 16 23.06 13.46 9.04
CA ASP A 16 23.64 14.35 8.04
C ASP A 16 24.18 13.57 6.84
N ASP A 17 24.89 12.47 7.07
CA ASP A 17 25.38 11.57 6.01
C ASP A 17 24.22 11.01 5.17
N LEU A 18 23.14 10.55 5.82
CA LEU A 18 21.94 10.07 5.14
C LEU A 18 21.26 11.16 4.29
N LYS A 19 21.14 12.37 4.81
CA LYS A 19 20.56 13.51 4.08
C LYS A 19 21.38 13.92 2.86
N ASN A 20 22.70 13.71 2.92
CA ASN A 20 23.62 13.93 1.82
C ASN A 20 23.69 12.75 0.84
N GLY A 21 22.96 11.66 1.08
CA GLY A 21 22.92 10.47 0.23
C GLY A 21 24.20 9.64 0.29
N ALA A 22 24.93 9.67 1.40
CA ALA A 22 26.14 8.89 1.58
C ALA A 22 25.82 7.39 1.72
N ASP A 23 26.66 6.55 1.11
CA ASP A 23 26.65 5.11 1.35
C ASP A 23 27.31 4.82 2.70
N LEU A 24 26.55 4.19 3.60
CA LEU A 24 26.97 3.94 4.98
C LEU A 24 27.39 2.49 5.20
N PRO A 25 28.46 2.24 5.99
CA PRO A 25 28.81 0.89 6.40
C PRO A 25 27.79 0.34 7.41
N GLY A 26 27.83 -0.97 7.63
CA GLY A 26 27.05 -1.61 8.68
C GLY A 26 27.42 -1.06 10.07
N LEU A 27 26.46 -0.48 10.78
CA LEU A 27 26.67 0.18 12.08
C LEU A 27 26.98 -0.78 13.26
N GLY A 28 26.96 -2.10 13.05
CA GLY A 28 27.30 -3.08 14.09
C GLY A 28 26.38 -3.08 15.33
N LEU A 29 25.16 -2.58 15.19
CA LEU A 29 24.27 -2.34 16.32
C LEU A 29 23.78 -3.63 17.00
N MET A 30 23.79 -3.59 18.34
CA MET A 30 23.06 -4.56 19.17
C MET A 30 21.58 -4.59 18.77
N ARG A 31 20.96 -5.79 18.83
CA ARG A 31 19.56 -5.98 18.40
C ARG A 31 18.60 -4.98 19.06
N ALA A 32 18.74 -4.78 20.37
CA ALA A 32 17.90 -3.88 21.15
C ALA A 32 17.97 -2.41 20.74
N ALA A 33 19.06 -1.98 20.09
CA ALA A 33 19.25 -0.60 19.65
C ALA A 33 18.64 -0.32 18.25
N ARG A 34 18.32 -1.36 17.47
CA ARG A 34 17.93 -1.22 16.06
C ARG A 34 16.59 -0.51 15.89
N LEU A 35 15.55 -0.92 16.63
CA LEU A 35 14.23 -0.30 16.55
C LEU A 35 14.18 1.13 17.11
N PRO A 36 14.77 1.42 18.29
CA PRO A 36 14.91 2.79 18.76
C PRO A 36 15.63 3.69 17.76
N LEU A 37 16.71 3.21 17.13
CA LEU A 37 17.41 3.97 16.11
C LEU A 37 16.52 4.19 14.88
N ALA A 38 15.86 3.15 14.37
CA ALA A 38 14.96 3.28 13.22
C ALA A 38 13.81 4.27 13.49
N ALA A 39 13.25 4.26 14.70
CA ALA A 39 12.23 5.21 15.12
C ALA A 39 12.77 6.64 15.25
N ALA A 40 14.00 6.82 15.76
CA ALA A 40 14.65 8.13 15.78
C ALA A 40 14.91 8.65 14.36
N LEU A 41 15.49 7.82 13.48
CA LEU A 41 15.73 8.15 12.07
C LEU A 41 14.43 8.54 11.36
N TYR A 42 13.34 7.82 11.62
CA TYR A 42 12.02 8.18 11.11
C TYR A 42 11.61 9.60 11.49
N GLN A 43 11.78 9.98 12.77
CA GLN A 43 11.43 11.31 13.27
C GLN A 43 12.24 12.43 12.61
N ASP A 44 13.52 12.20 12.31
CA ASP A 44 14.40 13.24 11.77
C ASP A 44 14.44 13.29 10.23
N LEU A 45 14.17 12.16 9.56
CA LEU A 45 14.16 12.08 8.10
C LEU A 45 12.79 12.40 7.52
N GLN A 46 11.69 12.04 8.20
CA GLN A 46 10.32 12.22 7.71
C GLN A 46 10.15 11.70 6.27
N GLN A 47 10.69 10.50 6.01
CA GLN A 47 10.62 9.82 4.72
C GLN A 47 10.21 8.35 4.89
N PRO A 48 9.71 7.69 3.83
CA PRO A 48 9.45 6.25 3.88
C PRO A 48 10.71 5.47 4.21
N ILE A 49 10.62 4.54 5.16
CA ILE A 49 11.74 3.66 5.55
C ILE A 49 11.34 2.21 5.30
N VAL A 50 12.23 1.45 4.65
CA VAL A 50 12.06 0.01 4.46
C VAL A 50 13.01 -0.73 5.40
N LEU A 51 12.46 -1.46 6.37
CA LEU A 51 13.20 -2.32 7.28
C LEU A 51 13.20 -3.76 6.75
N ILE A 52 14.38 -4.25 6.38
CA ILE A 52 14.56 -5.59 5.79
C ILE A 52 15.07 -6.54 6.88
N THR A 53 14.42 -7.68 7.04
CA THR A 53 14.85 -8.76 7.94
C THR A 53 14.94 -10.10 7.21
N ASP A 54 15.41 -11.12 7.94
CA ASP A 54 15.64 -12.48 7.47
C ASP A 54 14.36 -13.32 7.27
N ARG A 55 13.39 -13.27 8.20
CA ARG A 55 12.22 -14.18 8.21
C ARG A 55 10.89 -13.45 8.50
N PRO A 56 9.75 -13.95 8.00
CA PRO A 56 8.45 -13.32 8.23
C PRO A 56 8.08 -13.18 9.71
N GLN A 57 8.38 -14.20 10.53
CA GLN A 57 8.09 -14.14 11.97
C GLN A 57 8.86 -13.01 12.68
N HIS A 58 10.13 -12.79 12.30
CA HIS A 58 10.90 -11.67 12.81
C HIS A 58 10.33 -10.34 12.31
N ALA A 59 9.87 -10.26 11.05
CA ALA A 59 9.26 -9.06 10.51
C ALA A 59 7.99 -8.66 11.29
N LEU A 60 7.10 -9.62 11.58
CA LEU A 60 5.91 -9.39 12.39
C LEU A 60 6.27 -8.94 13.82
N THR A 61 7.27 -9.58 14.43
CA THR A 61 7.77 -9.17 15.76
C THR A 61 8.28 -7.73 15.74
N LEU A 62 9.06 -7.33 14.73
CA LEU A 62 9.55 -5.97 14.57
C LEU A 62 8.40 -4.96 14.32
N LEU A 63 7.38 -5.35 13.56
CA LEU A 63 6.20 -4.55 13.29
C LEU A 63 5.45 -4.20 14.59
N ASP A 64 5.24 -5.21 15.45
CA ASP A 64 4.61 -5.05 16.75
C ASP A 64 5.48 -4.21 17.69
N GLU A 65 6.76 -4.56 17.81
CA GLU A 65 7.71 -3.88 18.70
C GLU A 65 7.92 -2.41 18.34
N LEU A 66 7.91 -2.07 17.05
CA LEU A 66 8.02 -0.69 16.56
C LEU A 66 6.89 0.21 17.10
N GLY A 67 5.71 -0.36 17.36
CA GLY A 67 4.58 0.36 17.95
C GLY A 67 4.83 0.87 19.37
N PHE A 68 5.77 0.25 20.11
CA PHE A 68 6.18 0.77 21.41
C PHE A 68 7.05 2.02 21.29
N TRP A 69 7.84 2.13 20.22
CA TRP A 69 8.76 3.24 20.00
C TRP A 69 8.08 4.45 19.38
N SER A 70 7.09 4.23 18.51
CA SER A 70 6.29 5.30 17.95
C SER A 70 4.92 4.78 17.52
N LYS A 71 3.88 5.28 18.19
CA LYS A 71 2.50 4.83 17.99
C LYS A 71 1.90 5.30 16.67
N ASP A 72 2.33 6.48 16.21
CA ASP A 72 1.71 7.18 15.09
C ASP A 72 2.29 6.76 13.73
N ILE A 73 3.40 6.02 13.70
CA ILE A 73 4.00 5.57 12.44
C ILE A 73 2.99 4.67 11.71
N PRO A 74 2.64 4.98 10.45
CA PRO A 74 1.95 4.05 9.58
C PRO A 74 2.88 2.85 9.32
N ARG A 75 2.63 1.76 10.03
CA ARG A 75 3.42 0.52 9.94
C ARG A 75 2.77 -0.41 8.93
N LEU A 76 3.51 -0.76 7.89
CA LEU A 76 3.05 -1.67 6.85
C LEU A 76 3.95 -2.90 6.80
N PHE A 77 3.36 -4.05 6.51
CA PHE A 77 4.11 -5.26 6.25
C PHE A 77 4.10 -5.54 4.74
N PHE A 78 5.26 -5.75 4.13
CA PHE A 78 5.34 -6.22 2.75
C PHE A 78 5.53 -7.74 2.79
N SER A 79 4.40 -8.43 2.71
CA SER A 79 4.31 -9.86 2.93
C SER A 79 5.06 -10.67 1.88
N GLU A 80 5.63 -11.78 2.34
CA GLU A 80 6.24 -12.80 1.50
C GLU A 80 5.18 -13.76 0.96
N PRO A 81 5.22 -14.15 -0.33
CA PRO A 81 4.38 -15.22 -0.84
C PRO A 81 4.62 -16.55 -0.13
N THR A 82 3.54 -17.18 0.36
CA THR A 82 3.60 -18.52 0.96
C THR A 82 4.12 -19.59 -0.01
N PRO A 83 3.62 -19.66 -1.26
CA PRO A 83 4.07 -20.69 -2.19
C PRO A 83 5.56 -20.60 -2.48
N LEU A 84 6.21 -21.75 -2.63
CA LEU A 84 7.59 -21.78 -3.12
C LEU A 84 7.66 -21.30 -4.57
N PHE A 85 8.84 -20.88 -5.02
CA PHE A 85 9.01 -20.27 -6.35
C PHE A 85 8.50 -21.15 -7.52
N TYR A 86 8.59 -22.48 -7.36
CA TYR A 86 8.16 -23.47 -8.36
C TYR A 86 6.79 -24.09 -8.05
N GLU A 87 6.12 -23.64 -6.98
CA GLU A 87 4.82 -24.14 -6.58
C GLU A 87 3.72 -23.34 -7.28
N GLN A 88 2.88 -24.04 -8.04
CA GLN A 88 1.72 -23.44 -8.71
C GLN A 88 0.55 -23.31 -7.72
N ALA A 89 0.72 -22.47 -6.71
CA ALA A 89 -0.33 -22.14 -5.76
C ALA A 89 -0.62 -20.63 -5.76
N ALA A 90 -1.89 -20.28 -5.57
CA ALA A 90 -2.31 -18.90 -5.43
C ALA A 90 -1.81 -18.30 -4.11
N TRP A 91 -1.49 -17.01 -4.12
CA TRP A 91 -1.13 -16.31 -2.89
C TRP A 91 -2.38 -16.04 -2.05
N GLY A 92 -2.22 -16.16 -0.74
CA GLY A 92 -3.26 -15.78 0.22
C GLY A 92 -3.76 -14.36 0.00
N SER A 93 -5.04 -14.11 0.29
CA SER A 93 -5.67 -12.79 0.17
C SER A 93 -4.96 -11.73 1.02
N ASN A 94 -4.58 -12.08 2.26
CA ASN A 94 -3.82 -11.20 3.15
C ASN A 94 -2.46 -10.81 2.55
N THR A 95 -1.67 -11.78 2.06
CA THR A 95 -0.39 -11.50 1.41
C THR A 95 -0.54 -10.54 0.25
N ARG A 96 -1.54 -10.74 -0.62
CA ARG A 96 -1.80 -9.85 -1.76
C ARG A 96 -2.19 -8.45 -1.28
N ARG A 97 -3.08 -8.35 -0.28
CA ARG A 97 -3.51 -7.08 0.31
C ARG A 97 -2.33 -6.31 0.91
N ASP A 98 -1.57 -6.94 1.80
CA ASP A 98 -0.43 -6.33 2.50
C ASP A 98 0.59 -5.75 1.51
N ARG A 99 0.89 -6.53 0.46
CA ARG A 99 1.81 -6.11 -0.60
C ARG A 99 1.27 -4.92 -1.39
N LEU A 100 0.01 -4.99 -1.84
CA LEU A 100 -0.62 -3.88 -2.57
C LEU A 100 -0.76 -2.63 -1.72
N GLN A 101 -1.00 -2.75 -0.41
CA GLN A 101 -1.05 -1.63 0.52
C GLN A 101 0.31 -0.94 0.63
N ALA A 102 1.39 -1.70 0.81
CA ALA A 102 2.75 -1.15 0.83
C ALA A 102 3.15 -0.50 -0.50
N LEU A 103 2.86 -1.15 -1.63
CA LEU A 103 3.11 -0.60 -2.97
C LEU A 103 2.31 0.68 -3.22
N THR A 104 1.05 0.72 -2.81
CA THR A 104 0.20 1.92 -2.93
C THR A 104 0.75 3.06 -2.09
N ALA A 105 1.16 2.79 -0.85
CA ALA A 105 1.73 3.80 0.04
C ALA A 105 3.03 4.42 -0.53
N LEU A 106 3.85 3.62 -1.23
CA LEU A 106 5.02 4.13 -1.96
C LEU A 106 4.64 4.86 -3.25
N ALA A 107 3.63 4.36 -3.99
CA ALA A 107 3.19 4.95 -5.26
C ALA A 107 2.69 6.39 -5.09
N VAL A 108 2.05 6.72 -3.95
CA VAL A 108 1.59 8.08 -3.60
C VAL A 108 2.72 9.12 -3.74
N TYR A 109 3.97 8.77 -3.43
CA TYR A 109 5.12 9.68 -3.55
C TYR A 109 5.51 10.02 -5.00
N HIS A 110 4.91 9.33 -5.96
CA HIS A 110 5.21 9.46 -7.39
C HIS A 110 3.99 9.80 -8.23
N LEU A 111 2.79 9.87 -7.62
CA LEU A 111 1.57 10.25 -8.31
C LEU A 111 1.49 11.78 -8.45
N PRO A 112 1.35 12.31 -9.69
CA PRO A 112 1.22 13.75 -9.90
C PRO A 112 -0.04 14.31 -9.25
N GLY A 113 0.08 15.44 -8.56
CA GLY A 113 -1.07 16.13 -7.96
C GLY A 113 -1.64 15.46 -6.70
N THR A 114 -1.03 14.38 -6.22
CA THR A 114 -1.37 13.76 -4.94
C THR A 114 -0.46 14.32 -3.86
N PRO A 115 -1.00 14.88 -2.76
CA PRO A 115 -0.18 15.32 -1.64
C PRO A 115 0.53 14.11 -1.02
N LYS A 116 1.79 14.29 -0.62
CA LYS A 116 2.49 13.29 0.19
C LYS A 116 1.76 13.16 1.52
N PRO A 117 1.65 11.94 2.08
CA PRO A 117 1.04 11.77 3.39
C PRO A 117 1.87 12.50 4.44
N ASP A 118 1.19 13.10 5.42
CA ASP A 118 1.84 13.82 6.53
C ASP A 118 2.79 12.91 7.31
N LEU A 119 2.39 11.63 7.45
CA LEU A 119 3.19 10.60 8.07
C LEU A 119 3.65 9.59 7.02
N PRO A 120 4.96 9.51 6.71
CA PRO A 120 5.47 8.50 5.81
C PRO A 120 5.34 7.09 6.40
N PRO A 121 5.19 6.03 5.58
CA PRO A 121 5.11 4.68 6.11
C PRO A 121 6.48 4.14 6.51
N MET A 122 6.50 3.27 7.53
CA MET A 122 7.60 2.33 7.73
C MET A 122 7.16 0.94 7.29
N ILE A 123 7.87 0.40 6.31
CA ILE A 123 7.54 -0.87 5.67
C ILE A 123 8.51 -1.93 6.18
N ILE A 124 8.02 -2.94 6.87
CA ILE A 124 8.82 -4.07 7.33
C ILE A 124 8.66 -5.19 6.30
N THR A 125 9.76 -5.82 5.92
CA THR A 125 9.78 -6.84 4.87
C THR A 125 10.85 -7.90 5.11
N THR A 126 10.79 -9.00 4.36
CA THR A 126 11.89 -9.96 4.24
C THR A 126 12.66 -9.77 2.94
N VAL A 127 13.88 -10.32 2.88
CA VAL A 127 14.66 -10.38 1.64
C VAL A 127 13.88 -11.14 0.54
N ARG A 128 13.23 -12.27 0.88
CA ARG A 128 12.47 -13.08 -0.08
C ARG A 128 11.22 -12.34 -0.61
N ALA A 129 10.53 -11.58 0.24
CA ALA A 129 9.42 -10.74 -0.20
C ALA A 129 9.86 -9.68 -1.24
N LEU A 130 11.03 -9.06 -1.04
CA LEU A 130 11.61 -8.08 -1.98
C LEU A 130 12.08 -8.71 -3.30
N MET A 131 12.61 -9.93 -3.25
CA MET A 131 13.04 -10.65 -4.45
C MET A 131 11.86 -11.10 -5.32
N THR A 132 10.65 -11.14 -4.75
CA THR A 132 9.44 -11.50 -5.49
C THR A 132 9.08 -10.38 -6.47
N ARG A 133 9.10 -10.71 -7.77
CA ARG A 133 8.72 -9.77 -8.83
C ARG A 133 7.29 -9.26 -8.63
N THR A 134 7.09 -7.99 -8.94
CA THR A 134 5.79 -7.31 -8.84
C THR A 134 5.56 -6.42 -10.07
N LEU A 135 4.41 -5.78 -10.15
CA LEU A 135 4.05 -4.86 -11.22
C LEU A 135 5.10 -3.74 -11.31
N PRO A 136 5.65 -3.42 -12.51
CA PRO A 136 6.62 -2.34 -12.64
C PRO A 136 6.05 -1.01 -12.14
N ARG A 137 6.87 -0.23 -11.43
CA ARG A 137 6.47 1.08 -10.85
C ARG A 137 5.68 1.95 -11.81
N ARG A 138 6.18 2.13 -13.04
CA ARG A 138 5.52 2.95 -14.08
C ARG A 138 4.10 2.46 -14.36
N ASP A 139 3.92 1.16 -14.45
CA ASP A 139 2.65 0.55 -14.77
C ASP A 139 1.68 0.62 -13.59
N PHE A 140 2.17 0.42 -12.36
CA PHE A 140 1.39 0.62 -11.14
C PHE A 140 0.87 2.06 -11.02
N ILE A 141 1.74 3.05 -11.27
CA ILE A 141 1.38 4.47 -11.25
C ILE A 141 0.33 4.78 -12.34
N LYS A 142 0.53 4.30 -13.57
CA LYS A 142 -0.43 4.49 -14.67
C LYS A 142 -1.79 3.86 -14.40
N ALA A 143 -1.80 2.73 -13.71
CA ALA A 143 -3.01 2.00 -13.32
C ALA A 143 -3.62 2.51 -12.00
N SER A 144 -3.05 3.56 -11.39
CA SER A 144 -3.57 4.20 -10.19
C SER A 144 -4.24 5.53 -10.54
N ARG A 145 -5.43 5.79 -10.00
CA ARG A 145 -6.20 7.00 -10.29
C ARG A 145 -6.88 7.54 -9.04
N THR A 146 -6.70 8.83 -8.77
CA THR A 146 -7.50 9.54 -7.76
C THR A 146 -8.82 9.99 -8.39
N ILE A 147 -9.92 9.62 -7.76
CA ILE A 147 -11.28 10.01 -8.10
C ILE A 147 -11.76 11.03 -7.07
N LYS A 148 -12.34 12.14 -7.53
CA LYS A 148 -12.80 13.25 -6.67
C LYS A 148 -14.30 13.53 -6.86
N VAL A 149 -14.92 14.10 -5.83
CA VAL A 149 -16.27 14.69 -5.94
C VAL A 149 -16.29 15.79 -7.02
N ASN A 150 -17.42 15.95 -7.71
CA ASN A 150 -17.64 16.85 -8.86
C ASN A 150 -16.83 16.50 -10.12
N GLN A 151 -16.21 15.32 -10.17
CA GLN A 151 -15.51 14.87 -11.38
C GLN A 151 -16.51 14.22 -12.34
N SER A 152 -16.53 14.67 -13.61
CA SER A 152 -17.29 14.00 -14.67
C SER A 152 -16.53 12.77 -15.18
N LEU A 153 -17.02 11.58 -14.84
CA LEU A 153 -16.51 10.28 -15.22
C LEU A 153 -17.67 9.32 -15.52
N PRO A 154 -17.85 8.88 -16.77
CA PRO A 154 -18.88 7.91 -17.10
C PRO A 154 -18.69 6.61 -16.30
N PRO A 155 -19.72 6.13 -15.57
CA PRO A 155 -19.62 4.91 -14.77
C PRO A 155 -19.17 3.68 -15.57
N ASP A 156 -19.60 3.57 -16.83
CA ASP A 156 -19.21 2.50 -17.74
C ASP A 156 -17.71 2.48 -18.08
N THR A 157 -17.08 3.65 -18.16
CA THR A 157 -15.64 3.75 -18.39
C THR A 157 -14.86 3.35 -17.14
N LEU A 158 -15.36 3.72 -15.96
CA LEU A 158 -14.75 3.35 -14.69
C LEU A 158 -14.76 1.84 -14.47
N THR A 159 -15.91 1.19 -14.63
CA THR A 159 -16.02 -0.27 -14.41
C THR A 159 -15.12 -1.06 -15.36
N ARG A 160 -15.03 -0.67 -16.64
CA ARG A 160 -14.08 -1.27 -17.60
C ARG A 160 -12.63 -1.10 -17.15
N SER A 161 -12.25 0.11 -16.76
CA SER A 161 -10.89 0.38 -16.27
C SER A 161 -10.55 -0.40 -14.99
N TRP A 162 -11.52 -0.63 -14.11
CA TRP A 162 -11.31 -1.40 -12.88
C TRP A 162 -11.06 -2.88 -13.16
N VAL A 163 -11.76 -3.47 -14.13
CA VAL A 163 -11.48 -4.83 -14.59
C VAL A 163 -10.05 -4.94 -15.14
N GLU A 164 -9.60 -3.97 -15.94
CA GLU A 164 -8.24 -3.95 -16.51
C GLU A 164 -7.13 -3.88 -15.45
N ILE A 165 -7.40 -3.26 -14.30
CA ILE A 165 -6.44 -3.17 -13.18
C ILE A 165 -6.67 -4.27 -12.12
N GLY A 166 -7.48 -5.28 -12.44
CA GLY A 166 -7.60 -6.54 -11.71
C GLY A 166 -8.73 -6.64 -10.69
N TYR A 167 -9.67 -5.67 -10.67
CA TYR A 167 -10.85 -5.76 -9.83
C TYR A 167 -11.87 -6.77 -10.40
N GLN A 168 -12.64 -7.37 -9.51
CA GLN A 168 -13.67 -8.35 -9.85
C GLN A 168 -15.07 -7.74 -9.66
N PRO A 169 -15.97 -7.88 -10.64
CA PRO A 169 -17.36 -7.52 -10.44
C PRO A 169 -18.03 -8.47 -9.46
N ALA A 170 -18.83 -7.93 -8.54
CA ALA A 170 -19.60 -8.65 -7.55
C ALA A 170 -21.01 -8.05 -7.44
N GLU A 171 -21.96 -8.82 -6.89
CA GLU A 171 -23.29 -8.30 -6.60
C GLU A 171 -23.26 -7.27 -5.45
N ILE A 172 -22.50 -7.58 -4.40
CA ILE A 172 -22.24 -6.76 -3.21
C ILE A 172 -20.73 -6.79 -2.97
N VAL A 173 -20.16 -5.67 -2.58
CA VAL A 173 -18.73 -5.58 -2.21
C VAL A 173 -18.55 -6.06 -0.77
N LEU A 174 -17.81 -7.16 -0.61
CA LEU A 174 -17.50 -7.80 0.67
C LEU A 174 -16.00 -7.98 0.89
N GLU A 175 -15.18 -7.97 -0.16
CA GLU A 175 -13.74 -8.10 -0.09
C GLU A 175 -13.02 -7.01 -0.92
N PRO A 176 -11.77 -6.65 -0.58
CA PRO A 176 -10.97 -5.76 -1.41
C PRO A 176 -10.62 -6.39 -2.75
N GLY A 177 -10.58 -5.53 -3.76
CA GLY A 177 -10.47 -5.93 -5.15
C GLY A 177 -11.83 -6.23 -5.78
N GLU A 178 -12.93 -6.08 -5.06
CA GLU A 178 -14.28 -6.18 -5.64
C GLU A 178 -14.86 -4.79 -5.97
N PHE A 179 -15.78 -4.77 -6.92
CA PHE A 179 -16.66 -3.64 -7.19
C PHE A 179 -18.06 -4.11 -7.58
N SER A 180 -19.08 -3.27 -7.37
CA SER A 180 -20.44 -3.51 -7.81
C SER A 180 -21.04 -2.25 -8.44
N ARG A 181 -22.03 -2.43 -9.34
CA ARG A 181 -22.77 -1.33 -9.95
C ARG A 181 -24.26 -1.53 -9.77
N ARG A 182 -24.95 -0.50 -9.28
CA ARG A 182 -26.40 -0.50 -9.04
C ARG A 182 -26.99 0.86 -9.43
N GLY A 183 -27.52 0.94 -10.66
CA GLY A 183 -28.00 2.21 -11.20
C GLY A 183 -26.89 3.27 -11.23
N GLY A 184 -27.14 4.40 -10.55
CA GLY A 184 -26.19 5.51 -10.38
C GLY A 184 -25.19 5.34 -9.23
N ILE A 185 -25.00 4.13 -8.70
CA ILE A 185 -24.07 3.86 -7.61
C ILE A 185 -22.99 2.87 -8.07
N LEU A 186 -21.73 3.18 -7.77
CA LEU A 186 -20.61 2.24 -7.84
C LEU A 186 -20.02 2.04 -6.45
N ASP A 187 -19.98 0.79 -5.99
CA ASP A 187 -19.23 0.41 -4.81
C ASP A 187 -17.91 -0.23 -5.24
N ILE A 188 -16.81 0.08 -4.57
CA ILE A 188 -15.49 -0.49 -4.83
C ILE A 188 -14.72 -0.59 -3.53
N TRP A 189 -13.91 -1.63 -3.37
CA TRP A 189 -13.00 -1.73 -2.24
C TRP A 189 -11.54 -1.78 -2.69
N PRO A 190 -10.84 -0.63 -2.73
CA PRO A 190 -9.42 -0.60 -3.01
C PRO A 190 -8.60 -1.34 -1.95
N PRO A 191 -7.58 -2.15 -2.31
CA PRO A 191 -6.80 -2.92 -1.34
C PRO A 191 -6.13 -2.08 -0.24
N ALA A 192 -5.79 -0.83 -0.55
CA ALA A 192 -5.15 0.10 0.37
C ALA A 192 -6.14 0.89 1.25
N GLU A 193 -7.45 0.78 1.01
CA GLU A 193 -8.47 1.46 1.80
C GLU A 193 -8.95 0.55 2.97
N PRO A 194 -9.15 1.12 4.18
CA PRO A 194 -9.59 0.35 5.33
C PRO A 194 -11.04 -0.13 5.20
N LEU A 195 -11.86 0.56 4.42
CA LEU A 195 -13.27 0.27 4.18
C LEU A 195 -13.60 0.45 2.70
N PRO A 196 -14.64 -0.25 2.18
CA PRO A 196 -15.11 -0.03 0.83
C PRO A 196 -15.68 1.39 0.68
N VAL A 197 -15.67 1.87 -0.56
CA VAL A 197 -16.08 3.22 -0.94
C VAL A 197 -17.23 3.14 -1.95
N ARG A 198 -18.25 3.93 -1.69
CA ARG A 198 -19.42 4.15 -2.53
C ARG A 198 -19.27 5.48 -3.26
N LEU A 199 -19.40 5.44 -4.58
CA LEU A 199 -19.50 6.59 -5.47
C LEU A 199 -20.97 6.72 -5.90
N GLU A 200 -21.60 7.82 -5.55
CA GLU A 200 -22.97 8.16 -5.98
C GLU A 200 -22.87 9.17 -7.14
N PHE A 201 -23.58 8.89 -8.24
CA PHE A 201 -23.52 9.67 -9.48
C PHE A 201 -24.81 10.43 -9.75
N PHE A 202 -24.67 11.62 -10.34
CA PHE A 202 -25.74 12.34 -11.03
C PHE A 202 -25.40 12.42 -12.52
N GLY A 203 -25.99 11.52 -13.32
CA GLY A 203 -25.55 11.30 -14.70
C GLY A 203 -24.12 10.74 -14.73
N ASP A 204 -23.21 11.48 -15.35
CA ASP A 204 -21.78 11.14 -15.41
C ASP A 204 -20.93 11.87 -14.36
N GLU A 205 -21.53 12.67 -13.49
CA GLU A 205 -20.81 13.42 -12.44
C GLU A 205 -20.87 12.69 -11.10
N ILE A 206 -19.74 12.63 -10.40
CA ILE A 206 -19.67 12.08 -9.04
C ILE A 206 -20.18 13.11 -8.04
N ASP A 207 -21.37 12.88 -7.50
CA ASP A 207 -22.00 13.75 -6.51
C ASP A 207 -21.41 13.51 -5.12
N LEU A 208 -21.25 12.25 -4.72
CA LEU A 208 -20.77 11.90 -3.37
C LEU A 208 -19.81 10.72 -3.37
N ILE A 209 -18.82 10.78 -2.47
CA ILE A 209 -17.92 9.67 -2.16
C ILE A 209 -18.04 9.36 -0.67
N ARG A 210 -18.28 8.10 -0.32
CA ARG A 210 -18.54 7.66 1.05
C ARG A 210 -17.87 6.33 1.36
N ARG A 211 -17.20 6.23 2.51
CA ARG A 211 -16.87 4.92 3.10
C ARG A 211 -18.14 4.29 3.65
N PHE A 212 -18.27 2.98 3.53
CA PHE A 212 -19.37 2.24 4.13
C PHE A 212 -18.87 0.97 4.82
N ASP A 213 -19.66 0.45 5.74
CA ASP A 213 -19.37 -0.81 6.42
C ASP A 213 -19.85 -1.99 5.54
N PRO A 214 -18.97 -2.93 5.16
CA PRO A 214 -19.31 -3.99 4.20
C PRO A 214 -20.36 -4.97 4.72
N ALA A 215 -20.51 -5.14 6.04
CA ALA A 215 -21.48 -6.07 6.61
C ALA A 215 -22.89 -5.48 6.64
N SER A 216 -23.02 -4.22 7.05
CA SER A 216 -24.29 -3.51 7.22
C SER A 216 -24.70 -2.68 5.99
N GLN A 217 -23.78 -2.44 5.06
CA GLN A 217 -23.95 -1.62 3.87
C GLN A 217 -24.32 -0.16 4.17
N ARG A 218 -24.00 0.32 5.38
CA ARG A 218 -24.30 1.68 5.86
C ARG A 218 -23.09 2.59 5.73
N THR A 219 -23.35 3.84 5.36
CA THR A 219 -22.32 4.88 5.31
C THR A 219 -21.69 5.12 6.67
N VAL A 220 -20.37 5.24 6.66
CA VAL A 220 -19.54 5.52 7.84
C VAL A 220 -19.00 6.94 7.78
N THR A 221 -18.45 7.38 6.64
CA THR A 221 -17.79 8.69 6.53
C THR A 221 -17.82 9.21 5.09
N LYS A 222 -17.99 10.52 4.89
CA LYS A 222 -17.85 11.17 3.58
C LYS A 222 -16.38 11.42 3.24
N LEU A 223 -16.03 11.34 1.97
CA LEU A 223 -14.71 11.64 1.44
C LEU A 223 -14.81 12.69 0.32
N ASP A 224 -13.79 13.52 0.16
CA ASP A 224 -13.67 14.42 -0.99
C ASP A 224 -13.05 13.72 -2.21
N GLN A 225 -12.25 12.68 -1.95
CA GLN A 225 -11.56 11.89 -2.96
C GLN A 225 -11.19 10.49 -2.45
N VAL A 226 -10.91 9.57 -3.39
CA VAL A 226 -10.39 8.23 -3.12
C VAL A 226 -9.32 7.87 -4.14
N LEU A 227 -8.24 7.20 -3.72
CA LEU A 227 -7.24 6.64 -4.62
C LEU A 227 -7.61 5.20 -4.98
N ILE A 228 -7.85 4.93 -6.26
CA ILE A 228 -8.04 3.57 -6.77
C ILE A 228 -6.71 3.09 -7.34
N SER A 229 -6.05 2.18 -6.63
CA SER A 229 -4.84 1.48 -7.09
C SER A 229 -5.19 0.11 -7.70
N PRO A 230 -4.26 -0.55 -8.41
CA PRO A 230 -4.48 -1.92 -8.88
C PRO A 230 -4.90 -2.89 -7.78
N ALA A 231 -5.83 -3.79 -8.09
CA ALA A 231 -6.26 -4.86 -7.19
C ALA A 231 -5.37 -6.11 -7.26
N ARG A 232 -4.42 -6.15 -8.22
CA ARG A 232 -3.50 -7.27 -8.45
C ARG A 232 -2.11 -6.78 -8.84
N GLU A 233 -1.09 -7.56 -8.50
CA GLU A 233 0.30 -7.32 -8.93
C GLU A 233 0.58 -7.84 -10.35
N ILE A 234 -0.34 -8.62 -10.93
CA ILE A 234 -0.33 -9.05 -12.32
C ILE A 234 -1.67 -8.63 -12.93
N LEU A 235 -1.62 -7.78 -13.95
CA LEU A 235 -2.82 -7.25 -14.60
C LEU A 235 -3.32 -8.22 -15.69
N PRO A 236 -4.64 -8.40 -15.87
CA PRO A 236 -5.22 -9.34 -16.84
C PRO A 236 -4.65 -9.24 -18.25
N GLY A 237 -4.60 -8.03 -18.85
CA GLY A 237 -4.04 -7.83 -20.19
C GLY A 237 -2.53 -8.05 -20.33
N ARG A 238 -1.82 -8.34 -19.22
CA ARG A 238 -0.41 -8.72 -19.21
C ARG A 238 -0.18 -10.18 -18.85
N ALA A 239 -1.21 -10.90 -18.39
CA ALA A 239 -1.11 -12.32 -18.10
C ALA A 239 -1.00 -13.15 -19.39
N GLU A 240 -1.54 -12.68 -20.51
CA GLU A 240 -1.55 -13.38 -21.81
C GLU A 240 -0.14 -13.72 -22.35
N GLY A 241 0.92 -13.03 -21.91
CA GLY A 241 2.31 -13.31 -22.28
C GLY A 241 3.18 -13.92 -21.17
N LEU A 242 2.61 -14.13 -19.97
CA LEU A 242 3.31 -14.67 -18.80
C LEU A 242 2.86 -16.09 -18.45
N LEU A 243 1.73 -16.54 -19.01
CA LEU A 243 1.30 -17.93 -18.95
C LEU A 243 2.14 -18.75 -19.95
N PRO A 244 2.70 -19.90 -19.56
CA PRO A 244 3.36 -20.78 -20.51
C PRO A 244 2.35 -21.20 -21.60
N PRO A 245 2.76 -21.29 -22.88
CA PRO A 245 1.84 -21.67 -23.95
C PRO A 245 1.29 -23.08 -23.71
N GLY A 246 -0.03 -23.21 -23.61
CA GLY A 246 -0.73 -24.50 -23.55
C GLY A 246 -1.64 -24.76 -22.34
N GLN A 247 -2.39 -23.75 -21.86
CA GLN A 247 -3.55 -23.95 -20.97
C GLN A 247 -4.79 -23.30 -21.56
#